data_AF-A0A2J4XW36-F1
#
_entry.id   AF-A0A2J4XW36-F1
#
_cell.length_a   1.000
_cell.length_b   1.000
_cell.length_c   1.000
_cell.angle_alpha   90.00
_cell.angle_beta   90.00
_cell.angle_gamma   90.00
#
_symmetry.space_group_name_H-M   'P 1'
#
loop_
_entity.id
_entity.type
_entity.pdbx_description
1 polymer ?
#
loop_
_entity_poly.entity_id
_entity_poly.type
_entity_poly.pdbx_seq_one_letter_code
_entity_poly.pdbx_strand_id
1 'polypeptide(L)'
;MDTLSCVDALCALDSPYHEDSDSQRLFDEAMREIVAFHVMNTPGYRQWLARHNIPADAANIDSWSQLPPIFADYFKQNLPIGRSGEDALELTSSGTSGQKSRMRYDARSIGAAQGMVDRIFRHYGWETPDAPCNYLLLSYEPADIITLGTSFTDQFLCKYAPVKRAVYALRHTGSGHEFDPFGVIRALQE
;
A
#
# COMPACT_ATOMS: atom_id res chain seq x y z
N MET A 1 23.16 -5.06 0.52
CA MET A 1 21.73 -4.71 0.61
C MET A 1 21.67 -3.30 0.08
N ASP A 2 21.13 -3.10 -1.11
CA ASP A 2 21.03 -1.76 -1.67
C ASP A 2 19.98 -1.02 -0.84
N THR A 3 20.46 -0.14 0.05
CA THR A 3 19.61 0.64 0.95
C THR A 3 18.90 1.73 0.15
N LEU A 4 17.58 1.81 0.26
CA LEU A 4 16.74 2.83 -0.37
C LEU A 4 16.61 4.05 0.56
N SER A 5 17.75 4.66 0.89
CA SER A 5 17.89 5.70 1.91
C SER A 5 17.08 6.97 1.63
N CYS A 6 17.06 7.43 0.38
CA CYS A 6 16.32 8.63 -0.02
C CYS A 6 14.81 8.34 -0.04
N VAL A 7 14.41 7.16 -0.53
CA VAL A 7 13.01 6.71 -0.48
C VAL A 7 12.54 6.57 0.97
N ASP A 8 13.36 5.98 1.84
CA ASP A 8 13.05 5.83 3.26
C ASP A 8 12.90 7.19 3.94
N ALA A 9 13.81 8.13 3.67
CA ALA A 9 13.73 9.49 4.18
C ALA A 9 12.48 10.23 3.67
N LEU A 10 12.13 10.09 2.38
CA LEU A 10 10.92 10.68 1.81
C LEU A 10 9.65 10.13 2.49
N CYS A 11 9.54 8.80 2.62
CA CYS A 11 8.42 8.17 3.30
C CYS A 11 8.38 8.47 4.82
N ALA A 12 9.48 8.97 5.39
CA ALA A 12 9.59 9.31 6.79
C ALA A 12 9.28 10.78 7.12
N LEU A 13 9.01 11.64 6.13
CA LEU A 13 8.67 13.05 6.35
C LEU A 13 7.47 13.19 7.31
N ASP A 14 7.68 13.90 8.42
CA ASP A 14 6.70 14.02 9.51
C ASP A 14 5.43 14.78 9.11
N SER A 15 5.56 15.77 8.24
CA SER A 15 4.45 16.57 7.74
C SER A 15 3.99 16.04 6.38
N PRO A 16 2.89 15.26 6.30
CA PRO A 16 2.52 14.49 5.10
C PRO A 16 2.17 15.34 3.87
N TYR A 17 1.86 16.62 4.07
CA TYR A 17 1.47 17.56 3.02
C TYR A 17 2.46 18.71 2.85
N HIS A 18 3.58 18.67 3.57
CA HIS A 18 4.56 19.75 3.49
C HIS A 18 5.31 19.69 2.17
N GLU A 19 5.35 20.82 1.48
CA GLU A 19 6.08 20.98 0.24
C GLU A 19 6.96 22.22 0.32
N ASP A 20 8.26 22.00 0.24
CA ASP A 20 9.28 23.02 0.12
C ASP A 20 10.41 22.55 -0.83
N SER A 21 11.44 23.38 -0.99
CA SER A 21 12.56 23.06 -1.84
C SER A 21 13.33 21.81 -1.39
N ASP A 22 13.37 21.54 -0.08
CA ASP A 22 14.08 20.37 0.45
C ASP A 22 13.28 19.08 0.24
N SER A 23 11.96 19.10 0.44
CA SER A 23 11.10 17.96 0.16
C SER A 23 11.03 17.65 -1.34
N GLN A 24 11.04 18.67 -2.21
CA GLN A 24 11.12 18.49 -3.66
C GLN A 24 12.47 17.87 -4.07
N ARG A 25 13.59 18.36 -3.52
CA ARG A 25 14.91 17.77 -3.78
C ARG A 25 14.98 16.32 -3.30
N LEU A 26 14.45 16.04 -2.11
CA LEU A 26 14.38 14.68 -1.55
C LEU A 26 13.49 13.77 -2.40
N PHE A 27 12.37 14.28 -2.92
CA PHE A 27 11.51 13.55 -3.84
C PHE A 27 12.28 13.16 -5.10
N ASP A 28 13.02 14.09 -5.71
CA ASP A 28 13.85 13.80 -6.89
C ASP A 28 14.97 12.79 -6.60
N GLU A 29 15.63 12.89 -5.45
CA GLU A 29 16.65 11.93 -5.00
C GLU A 29 16.04 10.53 -4.81
N ALA A 30 14.89 10.44 -4.15
CA ALA A 30 14.15 9.19 -3.96
C ALA A 30 13.68 8.58 -5.28
N MET A 31 13.20 9.39 -6.22
CA MET A 31 12.78 8.93 -7.55
C MET A 31 13.96 8.39 -8.35
N ARG A 32 15.14 9.05 -8.30
CA ARG A 32 16.37 8.50 -8.90
C ARG A 32 16.74 7.16 -8.28
N GLU A 33 16.75 7.10 -6.96
CA GLU A 33 17.14 5.92 -6.19
C GLU A 33 16.22 4.72 -6.49
N ILE A 34 14.89 4.91 -6.49
CA ILE A 34 13.93 3.83 -6.74
C ILE A 34 13.98 3.33 -8.20
N VAL A 35 14.19 4.22 -9.17
CA VAL A 35 14.35 3.83 -10.59
C VAL A 35 15.63 3.00 -10.75
N ALA A 36 16.76 3.47 -10.20
CA ALA A 36 18.01 2.73 -10.23
C ALA A 36 17.87 1.35 -9.56
N PHE A 37 17.18 1.29 -8.41
CA PHE A 37 16.88 0.04 -7.74
C PHE A 37 16.11 -0.93 -8.64
N HIS A 38 15.03 -0.50 -9.29
CA HIS A 38 14.24 -1.36 -10.18
C HIS A 38 15.01 -1.79 -11.43
N VAL A 39 15.85 -0.91 -12.00
CA VAL A 39 16.74 -1.25 -13.12
C VAL A 39 17.72 -2.39 -12.79
N MET A 40 18.16 -2.49 -11.53
CA MET A 40 19.07 -3.55 -11.07
C MET A 40 18.33 -4.78 -10.56
N ASN A 41 17.21 -4.61 -9.86
CA ASN A 41 16.61 -5.65 -9.04
C ASN A 41 15.28 -6.21 -9.57
N THR A 42 14.68 -5.59 -10.60
CA THR A 42 13.38 -6.04 -11.15
C THR A 42 13.56 -6.59 -12.57
N PRO A 43 13.37 -7.90 -12.77
CA PRO A 43 13.42 -8.51 -14.10
C PRO A 43 12.49 -7.81 -15.09
N GLY A 44 12.97 -7.52 -16.30
CA GLY A 44 12.17 -6.85 -17.33
C GLY A 44 12.21 -5.31 -17.28
N TYR A 45 12.47 -4.70 -16.12
CA TYR A 45 12.31 -3.24 -15.95
C TYR A 45 13.26 -2.44 -16.86
N ARG A 46 14.54 -2.83 -16.92
CA ARG A 46 15.52 -2.21 -17.83
C ARG A 46 15.10 -2.32 -19.30
N GLN A 47 14.60 -3.48 -19.74
CA GLN A 47 14.15 -3.65 -21.13
C GLN A 47 12.88 -2.85 -21.42
N TRP A 48 11.99 -2.72 -20.42
CA TRP A 48 10.79 -1.90 -20.54
C TRP A 48 11.14 -0.41 -20.71
N LEU A 49 12.05 0.16 -19.92
CA LEU A 49 12.55 1.53 -20.12
C LEU A 49 13.14 1.72 -21.53
N ALA A 50 13.98 0.78 -21.97
CA ALA A 50 14.61 0.83 -23.30
C ALA A 50 13.56 0.83 -24.44
N ARG A 51 12.47 0.07 -24.32
CA ARG A 51 11.37 0.07 -25.30
C ARG A 51 10.62 1.39 -25.38
N HIS A 52 10.70 2.21 -24.33
CA HIS A 52 10.14 3.56 -24.29
C HIS A 52 11.17 4.65 -24.63
N ASN A 53 12.36 4.27 -25.09
CA ASN A 53 13.49 5.19 -25.36
C ASN A 53 13.94 6.00 -24.13
N ILE A 54 13.76 5.43 -22.93
CA ILE A 54 14.18 6.05 -21.68
C ILE A 54 15.52 5.42 -21.28
N PRO A 55 16.56 6.23 -20.98
CA PRO A 55 17.83 5.71 -20.51
C PRO A 55 17.63 4.94 -19.20
N ALA A 56 18.30 3.80 -19.07
CA ALA A 56 18.28 3.01 -17.83
C ALA A 56 19.06 3.64 -16.68
N ASP A 57 19.76 4.75 -16.94
CA ASP A 57 20.43 5.56 -15.95
C ASP A 57 19.49 6.67 -15.48
N ALA A 58 19.05 6.57 -14.22
CA ALA A 58 18.12 7.51 -13.61
C ALA A 58 18.67 8.93 -13.51
N ALA A 59 20.00 9.12 -13.59
CA ALA A 59 20.61 10.45 -13.63
C ALA A 59 20.25 11.24 -14.90
N ASN A 60 19.87 10.55 -15.98
CA ASN A 60 19.53 11.14 -17.28
C ASN A 60 18.01 11.33 -17.49
N ILE A 61 17.22 11.22 -16.41
CA ILE A 61 15.77 11.48 -16.45
C ILE A 61 15.54 12.90 -15.92
N ASP A 62 15.16 13.81 -16.82
CA ASP A 62 14.93 15.22 -16.50
C ASP A 62 13.54 15.47 -15.90
N SER A 63 12.59 14.57 -16.16
CA SER A 63 11.23 14.65 -15.62
C SER A 63 10.66 13.26 -15.36
N TRP A 64 10.11 13.07 -14.17
CA TRP A 64 9.47 11.81 -13.78
C TRP A 64 8.23 11.47 -14.62
N SER A 65 7.61 12.47 -15.26
CA SER A 65 6.50 12.24 -16.20
C SER A 65 6.92 11.48 -17.46
N GLN A 66 8.22 11.36 -17.74
CA GLN A 66 8.73 10.54 -18.84
C GLN A 66 8.65 9.05 -18.53
N LEU A 67 8.63 8.65 -17.25
CA LEU A 67 8.49 7.25 -16.88
C LEU A 67 7.14 6.70 -17.39
N PRO A 68 7.13 5.55 -18.07
CA PRO A 68 5.89 5.02 -18.61
C PRO A 68 5.00 4.55 -17.46
N PRO A 69 3.66 4.63 -17.58
CA PRO A 69 2.79 4.06 -16.56
C PRO A 69 2.85 2.53 -16.61
N ILE A 70 2.80 1.88 -15.44
CA ILE A 70 2.54 0.43 -15.33
C ILE A 70 1.06 0.27 -14.98
N PHE A 71 0.27 -0.26 -15.91
CA PHE A 71 -1.17 -0.42 -15.73
C PHE A 71 -1.50 -1.56 -14.76
N ALA A 72 -2.58 -1.41 -13.99
CA ALA A 72 -3.06 -2.44 -13.05
C ALA A 72 -3.30 -3.81 -13.72
N ASP A 73 -3.71 -3.83 -14.99
CA ASP A 73 -3.90 -5.08 -15.75
C ASP A 73 -2.60 -5.86 -15.96
N TYR A 74 -1.45 -5.18 -16.04
CA TYR A 74 -0.16 -5.85 -16.08
C TYR A 74 0.06 -6.69 -14.81
N PHE A 75 -0.28 -6.14 -13.64
CA PHE A 75 -0.18 -6.81 -12.33
C PHE A 75 -1.22 -7.94 -12.12
N LYS A 76 -2.25 -8.02 -12.98
CA LYS A 76 -3.18 -9.18 -12.98
C LYS A 76 -2.57 -10.39 -13.65
N GLN A 77 -1.66 -10.17 -14.61
CA GLN A 77 -1.04 -11.23 -15.41
C GLN A 77 0.41 -11.51 -15.00
N ASN A 78 1.07 -10.54 -14.37
CA ASN A 78 2.48 -10.58 -14.01
C ASN A 78 2.65 -10.22 -12.54
N LEU A 79 3.67 -10.79 -11.92
CA LEU A 79 4.09 -10.46 -10.56
C LEU A 79 5.51 -9.89 -10.60
N PRO A 80 5.69 -8.61 -10.96
CA PRO A 80 7.01 -8.00 -11.03
C PRO A 80 7.57 -7.83 -9.62
N ILE A 81 8.50 -8.70 -9.24
CA ILE A 81 9.16 -8.68 -7.95
C ILE A 81 10.67 -8.76 -8.11
N GLY A 82 11.38 -8.08 -7.23
CA GLY A 82 12.79 -8.35 -6.97
C GLY A 82 12.96 -9.40 -5.87
N ARG A 83 14.20 -9.68 -5.51
CA ARG A 83 14.55 -10.71 -4.50
C ARG A 83 13.87 -10.50 -3.15
N SER A 84 13.73 -9.26 -2.68
CA SER A 84 13.05 -8.99 -1.40
C SER A 84 11.55 -9.33 -1.42
N GLY A 85 10.97 -9.49 -2.61
CA GLY A 85 9.58 -9.87 -2.80
C GLY A 85 9.31 -11.38 -2.82
N GLU A 86 10.31 -12.26 -2.73
CA GLU A 86 10.09 -13.72 -2.88
C GLU A 86 9.22 -14.31 -1.74
N ASP A 87 9.47 -13.91 -0.50
CA ASP A 87 8.76 -14.36 0.72
C ASP A 87 8.00 -13.22 1.42
N ALA A 88 7.74 -12.14 0.70
CA ALA A 88 7.10 -10.92 1.20
C ALA A 88 5.58 -11.07 1.38
N LEU A 89 4.99 -10.17 2.19
CA LEU A 89 3.54 -10.06 2.36
C LEU A 89 2.88 -9.80 1.00
N GLU A 90 1.96 -10.68 0.60
CA GLU A 90 1.21 -10.51 -0.64
C GLU A 90 -0.18 -9.95 -0.36
N LEU A 91 -0.51 -8.83 -1.01
CA LEU A 91 -1.84 -8.23 -0.99
C LEU A 91 -2.44 -8.21 -2.40
N THR A 92 -3.74 -8.44 -2.46
CA THR A 92 -4.51 -8.55 -3.70
C THR A 92 -5.60 -7.49 -3.79
N SER A 93 -6.04 -7.16 -5.01
CA SER A 93 -7.29 -6.42 -5.20
C SER A 93 -8.53 -7.32 -5.09
N SER A 94 -9.72 -6.73 -4.96
CA SER A 94 -10.99 -7.47 -4.84
C SER A 94 -11.34 -8.29 -6.09
N GLY A 95 -10.88 -7.86 -7.26
CA GLY A 95 -11.07 -8.57 -8.53
C GLY A 95 -12.53 -8.59 -8.99
N THR A 96 -13.00 -7.50 -9.60
CA THR A 96 -14.40 -7.37 -10.07
C THR A 96 -14.76 -8.32 -11.23
N SER A 97 -13.75 -8.88 -11.92
CA SER A 97 -13.91 -9.78 -13.06
C SER A 97 -13.19 -11.13 -12.89
N GLY A 98 -12.93 -11.55 -11.65
CA GLY A 98 -12.27 -12.82 -11.30
C GLY A 98 -10.73 -12.80 -11.33
N GLN A 99 -10.11 -11.87 -12.06
CA GLN A 99 -8.66 -11.65 -11.99
C GLN A 99 -8.30 -10.52 -11.02
N LYS A 100 -7.36 -10.81 -10.12
CA LYS A 100 -6.85 -9.88 -9.10
C LYS A 100 -5.45 -9.43 -9.45
N SER A 101 -5.17 -8.14 -9.27
CA SER A 101 -3.80 -7.66 -9.21
C SER A 101 -3.15 -8.14 -7.92
N ARG A 102 -1.86 -8.47 -7.99
CA ARG A 102 -1.08 -8.95 -6.85
C ARG A 102 0.12 -8.03 -6.65
N MET A 103 0.38 -7.64 -5.41
CA MET A 103 1.54 -6.86 -5.02
C MET A 103 2.19 -7.49 -3.80
N ARG A 104 3.53 -7.40 -3.72
CA ARG A 104 4.29 -7.93 -2.60
C ARG A 104 5.06 -6.84 -1.89
N TYR A 105 5.01 -6.86 -0.57
CA TYR A 105 5.63 -5.88 0.31
C TYR A 105 6.56 -6.59 1.29
N ASP A 106 7.86 -6.34 1.15
CA ASP A 106 8.81 -6.69 2.20
C ASP A 106 8.57 -5.85 3.46
N ALA A 107 9.18 -6.24 4.58
CA ALA A 107 8.98 -5.57 5.87
C ALA A 107 9.27 -4.06 5.81
N ARG A 108 10.24 -3.64 4.98
CA ARG A 108 10.64 -2.24 4.82
C ARG A 108 9.56 -1.45 4.06
N SER A 109 9.11 -1.96 2.91
CA SER A 109 8.12 -1.29 2.07
C SER A 109 6.73 -1.24 2.72
N ILE A 110 6.27 -2.32 3.37
CA ILE A 110 5.01 -2.27 4.12
C ILE A 110 5.11 -1.32 5.31
N GLY A 111 6.24 -1.32 6.03
CA GLY A 111 6.48 -0.42 7.15
C GLY A 111 6.50 1.04 6.73
N ALA A 112 7.13 1.38 5.61
CA ALA A 112 7.14 2.72 5.04
C ALA A 112 5.71 3.17 4.67
N ALA A 113 4.94 2.32 3.98
CA ALA A 113 3.56 2.62 3.61
C ALA A 113 2.68 2.87 4.84
N GLN A 114 2.74 1.98 5.83
CA GLN A 114 2.01 2.13 7.09
C GLN A 114 2.45 3.39 7.84
N GLY A 115 3.75 3.65 7.93
CA GLY A 115 4.29 4.83 8.59
C GLY A 115 3.84 6.15 7.96
N MET A 116 3.67 6.21 6.64
CA MET A 116 3.09 7.40 5.99
C MET A 116 1.63 7.60 6.42
N VAL A 117 0.83 6.52 6.50
CA VAL A 117 -0.56 6.61 7.00
C VAL A 117 -0.59 7.03 8.47
N ASP A 118 0.31 6.53 9.31
CA ASP A 118 0.41 6.93 10.72
C ASP A 118 0.56 8.45 10.87
N ARG A 119 1.40 9.05 10.03
CA ARG A 119 1.64 10.50 10.04
C ARG A 119 0.44 11.29 9.58
N ILE A 120 -0.30 10.80 8.58
CA ILE A 120 -1.57 11.40 8.15
C ILE A 120 -2.59 11.39 9.30
N PHE A 121 -2.73 10.25 9.99
CA PHE A 121 -3.67 10.14 11.11
C PHE A 121 -3.28 11.04 12.28
N ARG A 122 -1.99 11.13 12.62
CA ARG A 122 -1.49 12.08 13.61
C ARG A 122 -1.73 13.52 13.22
N HIS A 123 -1.45 13.88 11.96
CA HIS A 123 -1.64 15.23 11.44
C HIS A 123 -3.08 15.73 11.63
N TYR A 124 -4.07 14.86 11.42
CA TYR A 124 -5.48 15.20 11.62
C TYR A 124 -5.98 14.99 13.06
N GLY A 125 -5.14 14.53 13.98
CA GLY A 125 -5.55 14.23 15.36
C GLY A 125 -6.51 13.03 15.46
N TRP A 126 -6.43 12.08 14.53
CA TRP A 126 -7.27 10.87 14.51
C TRP A 126 -6.69 9.68 15.26
N GLU A 127 -5.46 9.80 15.77
CA GLU A 127 -4.87 8.84 16.70
C GLU A 127 -5.37 9.14 18.12
N THR A 128 -6.32 8.33 18.60
CA THR A 128 -7.02 8.46 19.89
C THR A 128 -6.84 7.21 20.75
N PRO A 129 -5.62 6.92 21.24
CA PRO A 129 -5.30 5.69 21.96
C PRO A 129 -6.08 5.51 23.27
N ASP A 130 -6.63 6.59 23.83
CA ASP A 130 -7.39 6.58 25.08
C ASP A 130 -8.92 6.52 24.88
N ALA A 131 -9.40 6.44 23.63
CA ALA A 131 -10.81 6.49 23.31
C ALA A 131 -11.27 5.20 22.57
N PRO A 132 -11.59 4.12 23.29
CA PRO A 132 -12.07 2.89 22.66
C PRO A 132 -13.36 3.13 21.88
N CYS A 133 -13.46 2.57 20.66
CA CYS A 133 -14.62 2.78 19.79
C CYS A 133 -15.17 1.48 19.18
N ASN A 134 -16.43 1.56 18.76
CA ASN A 134 -17.11 0.51 18.01
C ASN A 134 -16.86 0.74 16.51
N TYR A 135 -16.29 -0.24 15.82
CA TYR A 135 -16.07 -0.23 14.38
C TYR A 135 -17.19 -0.98 13.65
N LEU A 136 -17.77 -0.33 12.65
CA LEU A 136 -18.58 -0.97 11.63
C LEU A 136 -17.77 -0.96 10.33
N LEU A 137 -17.16 -2.10 10.00
CA LEU A 137 -16.31 -2.26 8.82
C LEU A 137 -17.16 -2.72 7.65
N LEU A 138 -17.27 -1.89 6.62
CA LEU A 138 -17.97 -2.21 5.37
C LEU A 138 -17.08 -3.09 4.47
N SER A 139 -16.59 -4.18 5.04
CA SER A 139 -15.54 -5.05 4.49
C SER A 139 -15.77 -6.51 4.90
N TYR A 140 -14.94 -7.38 4.34
CA TYR A 140 -14.93 -8.81 4.57
C TYR A 140 -14.48 -9.13 6.00
N GLU A 141 -15.29 -9.90 6.72
CA GLU A 141 -14.88 -10.54 7.96
C GLU A 141 -13.67 -11.45 7.69
N PRO A 142 -12.59 -11.34 8.46
CA PRO A 142 -11.46 -12.24 8.28
C PRO A 142 -11.87 -13.68 8.57
N ALA A 143 -11.61 -14.58 7.62
CA ALA A 143 -11.72 -16.03 7.83
C ALA A 143 -10.38 -16.64 8.26
N ASP A 144 -9.29 -16.15 7.66
CA ASP A 144 -7.91 -16.59 7.81
C ASP A 144 -6.96 -15.39 7.60
N ILE A 145 -5.72 -15.64 7.19
CA ILE A 145 -4.73 -14.62 6.79
C ILE A 145 -5.36 -13.65 5.77
N ILE A 146 -5.27 -12.36 6.07
CA ILE A 146 -5.85 -11.31 5.24
C ILE A 146 -4.94 -11.04 4.06
N THR A 147 -5.36 -11.51 2.89
CA THR A 147 -4.67 -11.30 1.62
C THR A 147 -5.34 -10.26 0.74
N LEU A 148 -6.55 -9.82 1.09
CA LEU A 148 -7.25 -8.75 0.39
C LEU A 148 -6.76 -7.39 0.92
N GLY A 149 -6.19 -6.56 0.03
CA GLY A 149 -5.57 -5.30 0.41
C GLY A 149 -6.52 -4.32 1.09
N THR A 150 -7.79 -4.26 0.67
CA THR A 150 -8.79 -3.40 1.32
C THR A 150 -9.06 -3.84 2.75
N SER A 151 -9.30 -5.14 2.97
CA SER A 151 -9.52 -5.69 4.32
C SER A 151 -8.28 -5.57 5.21
N PHE A 152 -7.08 -5.69 4.63
CA PHE A 152 -5.84 -5.44 5.35
C PHE A 152 -5.75 -4.00 5.85
N THR A 153 -6.04 -3.03 4.97
CA THR A 153 -6.07 -1.62 5.32
C THR A 153 -7.15 -1.32 6.36
N ASP A 154 -8.38 -1.80 6.17
CA ASP A 154 -9.49 -1.55 7.11
C ASP A 154 -9.13 -1.98 8.54
N GLN A 155 -8.50 -3.15 8.69
CA GLN A 155 -8.02 -3.60 9.99
C GLN A 155 -6.85 -2.77 10.52
N PHE A 156 -5.90 -2.45 9.67
CA PHE A 156 -4.77 -1.60 10.04
C PHE A 156 -5.25 -0.25 10.58
N LEU A 157 -6.28 0.36 9.96
CA LEU A 157 -6.85 1.63 10.41
C LEU A 157 -7.54 1.53 11.77
N CYS A 158 -8.00 0.34 12.18
CA CYS A 158 -8.55 0.13 13.52
C CYS A 158 -7.52 0.28 14.66
N LYS A 159 -6.22 0.40 14.36
CA LYS A 159 -5.20 0.58 15.39
C LYS A 159 -5.22 1.99 16.03
N TYR A 160 -5.76 2.99 15.33
CA TYR A 160 -5.68 4.38 15.75
C TYR A 160 -6.63 4.75 16.89
N ALA A 161 -7.63 3.92 17.17
CA ALA A 161 -8.45 3.99 18.38
C ALA A 161 -8.69 2.57 18.90
N PRO A 162 -8.61 2.28 20.20
CA PRO A 162 -8.75 0.91 20.69
C PRO A 162 -10.08 0.28 20.27
N VAL A 163 -10.01 -0.92 19.70
CA VAL A 163 -11.22 -1.65 19.28
C VAL A 163 -12.00 -2.09 20.52
N LYS A 164 -13.15 -1.46 20.79
CA LYS A 164 -14.11 -1.93 21.78
C LYS A 164 -14.95 -3.08 21.23
N ARG A 165 -15.39 -2.93 19.98
CA ARG A 165 -16.16 -3.92 19.22
C ARG A 165 -15.92 -3.70 17.74
N ALA A 166 -15.75 -4.76 16.96
CA ALA A 166 -15.71 -4.69 15.50
C ALA A 166 -16.83 -5.55 14.91
N VAL A 167 -17.65 -4.95 14.04
CA VAL A 167 -18.69 -5.62 13.27
C VAL A 167 -18.35 -5.47 11.80
N TYR A 168 -18.45 -6.58 11.06
CA TYR A 168 -18.17 -6.63 9.63
C TYR A 168 -19.48 -6.75 8.85
N ALA A 169 -19.63 -5.93 7.81
CA ALA A 169 -20.81 -5.94 6.96
C ALA A 169 -20.88 -7.20 6.08
N LEU A 170 -19.72 -7.72 5.63
CA LEU A 170 -19.64 -8.94 4.83
C LEU A 170 -19.16 -10.08 5.75
N ARG A 171 -20.09 -10.86 6.29
CA ARG A 171 -19.84 -11.92 7.28
C ARG A 171 -19.33 -13.18 6.59
N HIS A 172 -18.39 -13.88 7.21
CA HIS A 172 -17.89 -15.15 6.69
C HIS A 172 -18.92 -16.26 6.96
N THR A 173 -19.36 -16.95 5.91
CA THR A 173 -20.38 -18.01 5.99
C THR A 173 -19.80 -19.42 6.02
N GLY A 174 -18.46 -19.54 6.07
CA GLY A 174 -17.74 -20.81 6.00
C GLY A 174 -17.27 -21.18 4.59
N SER A 175 -17.95 -20.69 3.55
CA SER A 175 -17.58 -20.91 2.14
C SER A 175 -17.31 -19.62 1.37
N GLY A 176 -17.53 -18.46 1.99
CA GLY A 176 -17.38 -17.14 1.39
C GLY A 176 -17.90 -16.05 2.31
N HIS A 177 -18.34 -14.94 1.73
CA HIS A 177 -18.86 -13.81 2.48
C HIS A 177 -20.20 -13.33 1.94
N GLU A 178 -21.10 -13.00 2.86
CA GLU A 178 -22.42 -12.48 2.54
C GLU A 178 -22.68 -11.19 3.32
N PHE A 179 -23.41 -10.27 2.69
CA PHE A 179 -23.82 -9.04 3.34
C PHE A 179 -24.87 -9.34 4.43
N ASP A 180 -24.60 -8.90 5.66
CA ASP A 180 -25.49 -9.05 6.81
C ASP A 180 -26.15 -7.70 7.17
N PRO A 181 -27.24 -7.30 6.48
CA PRO A 181 -27.92 -6.04 6.74
C PRO A 181 -28.48 -5.96 8.16
N PHE A 182 -28.92 -7.07 8.74
CA PHE A 182 -29.50 -7.09 10.08
C PHE A 182 -28.43 -6.92 11.17
N GLY A 183 -27.26 -7.55 11.01
CA GLY A 183 -26.10 -7.33 11.86
C GLY A 183 -25.60 -5.89 11.80
N VAL A 184 -25.56 -5.29 10.61
CA VAL A 184 -25.19 -3.88 10.42
C VAL A 184 -26.17 -2.93 11.12
N ILE A 185 -27.48 -3.11 10.92
CA ILE A 185 -28.50 -2.26 11.57
C ILE A 185 -28.39 -2.38 13.10
N ARG A 186 -28.23 -3.60 13.61
CA ARG A 186 -28.07 -3.84 15.04
C ARG A 186 -26.81 -3.16 15.58
N ALA A 187 -25.70 -3.24 14.86
CA ALA A 187 -24.45 -2.60 15.25
C ALA A 187 -24.57 -1.08 15.39
N LEU A 188 -25.41 -0.43 14.58
CA LEU A 188 -25.68 1.00 14.66
C LEU A 188 -26.60 1.40 15.83
N GLN A 189 -27.37 0.45 16.36
CA GLN A 189 -28.29 0.67 17.49
C GLN A 189 -27.63 0.46 18.87
N GLU A 190 -26.44 -0.15 18.90
CA GLU A 190 -25.69 -0.59 20.09
C GLU A 190 -24.37 0.17 20.31
#